data_AF-A0A3M1SWV2-F1
#
_entry.id   AF-A0A3M1SWV2-F1
#
_cell.length_a   1.000
_cell.length_b   1.000
_cell.length_c   1.000
_cell.angle_alpha   90.00
_cell.angle_beta   90.00
_cell.angle_gamma   90.00
#
_symmetry.space_group_name_H-M   'P 1'
#
loop_
_entity.id
_entity.type
_entity.pdbx_description
1 polymer ?
#
loop_
_entity_poly.entity_id
_entity_poly.type
_entity_poly.pdbx_seq_one_letter_code
_entity_poly.pdbx_strand_id
1 'polypeptide(L)'
;MSPSANFSSFVECQLDRVDVLLMRVGSSQVGWHCQDGIVRSLSETDRDDGENLLRRELGANPLGIAESEKWIGGNWGERFYRYCTDTLGGDFSRVELLTDDAIVEDCARSGLKRLILWAIDPQESLWFARLISGKVRQSWHQLIEVNVLTPDVAAGKAQTGEAEVESLQHRLKMEVLPFALQDAIEADEPDRFVLAIRDFSGDNAFSTALERCAPSLARQCRVLHLHPHPVATSETEGSDESAARYKITTLADDNWALDRLRAIAAWRQGWFQEAATRLAAYPNFYGGVLSELARRLTLLSRGETHRFVHDRDLGIESWLQDPTFSQLADPNLVELWREQLAYLKKHPYAEAWEATFSVERLLQQGSYTRGFLHFAQTLEQLLYLQYKDRDWLAQGLIVDRDRPKSAANANLYQPGIKQLISAWCKATRQDKNGSVYRLFDRIGNTRNAILHYGGAIPFDDVLLVWSTTGMPVEFTRPQYVGLMARMKETLSLACDRNWKIPEPTLGQALSEWGLGLVISHG
;
A
#
# COMPACT_ATOMS: atom_id res chain seq x y z
N MET A 1 -4.45 30.36 23.61
CA MET A 1 -5.15 30.87 22.43
C MET A 1 -5.05 29.81 21.36
N SER A 2 -6.14 29.08 21.16
CA SER A 2 -6.25 28.01 20.17
C SER A 2 -6.35 28.61 18.77
N PRO A 3 -5.58 28.15 17.78
CA PRO A 3 -5.94 28.37 16.39
C PRO A 3 -6.79 27.18 15.93
N SER A 4 -8.10 27.41 15.89
CA SER A 4 -9.02 26.67 15.03
C SER A 4 -8.68 27.03 13.58
N ALA A 5 -7.92 26.17 12.90
CA ALA A 5 -7.69 26.27 11.48
C ALA A 5 -8.75 25.41 10.76
N ASN A 6 -9.76 26.09 10.23
CA ASN A 6 -10.66 25.56 9.21
C ASN A 6 -9.85 25.16 7.98
N PHE A 7 -9.54 23.87 7.83
CA PHE A 7 -9.15 23.28 6.56
C PHE A 7 -10.32 22.47 6.01
N SER A 8 -11.30 23.20 5.48
CA SER A 8 -12.27 22.68 4.52
C SER A 8 -12.03 23.41 3.20
N SER A 9 -10.85 23.21 2.61
CA SER A 9 -10.60 23.59 1.23
C SER A 9 -11.43 22.64 0.35
N PHE A 10 -12.51 23.17 -0.21
CA PHE A 10 -13.31 22.49 -1.23
C PHE A 10 -12.43 22.26 -2.46
N VAL A 11 -11.97 21.02 -2.64
CA VAL A 11 -11.50 20.54 -3.94
C VAL A 11 -12.67 19.76 -4.51
N GLU A 12 -13.28 20.27 -5.58
CA GLU A 12 -14.12 19.45 -6.46
C GLU A 12 -13.20 18.38 -7.07
N CYS A 13 -13.10 17.23 -6.39
CA CYS A 13 -12.36 16.10 -6.90
C CYS A 13 -13.21 15.49 -8.03
N GLN A 14 -12.76 15.52 -9.27
CA GLN A 14 -13.40 14.76 -10.34
C GLN A 14 -13.15 13.27 -10.10
N LEU A 15 -14.18 12.44 -10.32
CA LEU A 15 -14.01 10.99 -10.32
C LEU A 15 -13.26 10.58 -11.60
N ASP A 16 -11.98 10.27 -11.48
CA ASP A 16 -11.18 9.84 -12.63
C ASP A 16 -11.41 8.36 -12.99
N ARG A 17 -11.69 7.54 -11.98
CA ARG A 17 -11.93 6.10 -12.11
C ARG A 17 -12.65 5.54 -10.89
N VAL A 18 -13.64 4.67 -11.11
CA VAL A 18 -14.29 3.85 -10.07
C VAL A 18 -14.45 2.44 -10.63
N ASP A 19 -13.94 1.40 -9.94
CA ASP A 19 -14.14 0.01 -10.38
C ASP A 19 -15.39 -0.61 -9.74
N VAL A 20 -15.57 -0.39 -8.44
CA VAL A 20 -16.70 -0.90 -7.66
C VAL A 20 -17.33 0.21 -6.82
N LEU A 21 -18.66 0.28 -6.83
CA LEU A 21 -19.45 1.16 -5.98
C LEU A 21 -20.23 0.30 -4.98
N LEU A 22 -19.94 0.46 -3.69
CA LEU A 22 -20.69 -0.13 -2.59
C LEU A 22 -21.66 0.92 -2.03
N MET A 23 -22.96 0.68 -2.16
CA MET A 23 -24.00 1.55 -1.60
C MET A 23 -24.72 0.83 -0.48
N ARG A 24 -24.76 1.44 0.68
CA ARG A 24 -25.67 1.01 1.74
C ARG A 24 -27.09 1.47 1.41
N VAL A 25 -28.05 0.56 1.49
CA VAL A 25 -29.45 0.82 1.15
C VAL A 25 -30.30 1.08 2.40
N GLY A 26 -30.88 2.27 2.47
CA GLY A 26 -31.84 2.75 3.45
C GLY A 26 -33.16 3.17 2.80
N SER A 27 -34.09 3.67 3.62
CA SER A 27 -35.48 3.91 3.22
C SER A 27 -35.71 5.15 2.35
N SER A 28 -34.86 6.17 2.46
CA SER A 28 -35.04 7.47 1.79
C SER A 28 -34.39 7.59 0.39
N GLN A 29 -33.94 6.49 -0.20
CA GLN A 29 -33.22 6.52 -1.49
C GLN A 29 -34.12 6.36 -2.72
N VAL A 30 -35.33 5.81 -2.53
CA VAL A 30 -36.19 5.40 -3.63
C VAL A 30 -37.46 6.23 -3.62
N GLY A 31 -37.70 6.94 -4.72
CA GLY A 31 -38.94 7.62 -5.00
C GLY A 31 -39.74 6.92 -6.08
N TRP A 32 -40.98 7.35 -6.25
CA TRP A 32 -41.81 6.97 -7.38
C TRP A 32 -42.43 8.17 -8.06
N HIS A 33 -42.55 8.08 -9.39
CA HIS A 33 -43.25 9.06 -10.21
C HIS A 33 -44.76 8.87 -10.05
N CYS A 34 -45.39 9.84 -9.40
CA CYS A 34 -46.83 9.86 -9.23
C CYS A 34 -47.54 10.29 -10.52
N GLN A 35 -48.84 9.98 -10.63
CA GLN A 35 -49.64 10.36 -11.80
C GLN A 35 -49.79 11.87 -11.99
N ASP A 36 -49.64 12.64 -10.90
CA ASP A 36 -49.64 14.10 -10.93
C ASP A 36 -48.31 14.71 -11.39
N GLY A 37 -47.31 13.87 -11.72
CA GLY A 37 -46.00 14.27 -12.23
C GLY A 37 -45.00 14.63 -11.13
N ILE A 38 -45.36 14.49 -9.85
CA ILE A 38 -44.48 14.73 -8.72
C ILE A 38 -43.78 13.42 -8.33
N VAL A 39 -42.48 13.49 -8.03
CA VAL A 39 -41.75 12.37 -7.43
C VAL A 39 -41.91 12.43 -5.91
N ARG A 40 -42.32 11.32 -5.30
CA ARG A 40 -42.46 11.20 -3.84
C ARG A 40 -41.60 10.06 -3.30
N SER A 41 -41.09 10.21 -2.08
CA SER A 41 -40.26 9.17 -1.45
C SER A 41 -41.10 8.00 -0.94
N LEU A 42 -40.68 6.77 -1.24
CA LEU A 42 -41.33 5.57 -0.68
C LEU A 42 -41.20 5.49 0.84
N SER A 43 -40.29 6.24 1.48
CA SER A 43 -40.24 6.35 2.95
C SER A 43 -41.32 7.26 3.54
N GLU A 44 -41.99 8.10 2.73
CA GLU A 44 -43.04 9.01 3.20
C GLU A 44 -44.42 8.33 3.26
N THR A 45 -44.52 7.05 2.89
CA THR A 45 -45.73 6.25 3.02
C THR A 45 -46.13 5.96 4.46
N ASP A 46 -45.28 6.31 5.44
CA ASP A 46 -45.62 6.27 6.87
C ASP A 46 -46.59 7.40 7.28
N ARG A 47 -46.89 8.34 6.38
CA ARG A 47 -47.94 9.35 6.54
C ARG A 47 -49.21 8.89 5.80
N ASP A 48 -50.36 9.06 6.44
CA ASP A 48 -51.68 8.63 5.93
C ASP A 48 -51.95 9.10 4.48
N ASP A 49 -51.50 10.30 4.10
CA ASP A 49 -51.71 10.85 2.76
C ASP A 49 -50.85 10.16 1.69
N GLY A 50 -49.60 9.81 2.01
CA GLY A 50 -48.67 9.15 1.09
C GLY A 50 -49.06 7.69 0.82
N GLU A 51 -49.47 6.98 1.87
CA GLU A 51 -49.99 5.61 1.77
C GLU A 51 -51.24 5.55 0.89
N ASN A 52 -52.20 6.45 1.10
CA ASN A 52 -53.44 6.48 0.35
C ASN A 52 -53.23 6.81 -1.14
N LEU A 53 -52.24 7.64 -1.45
CA LEU A 53 -51.87 7.95 -2.83
C LEU A 53 -51.27 6.74 -3.53
N LEU A 54 -50.26 6.11 -2.92
CA LEU A 54 -49.59 4.94 -3.50
C LEU A 54 -50.56 3.77 -3.69
N ARG A 55 -51.49 3.56 -2.75
CA ARG A 55 -52.59 2.57 -2.89
C ARG A 55 -53.42 2.79 -4.14
N ARG A 56 -53.84 4.04 -4.40
CA ARG A 56 -54.63 4.38 -5.60
C ARG A 56 -53.84 4.13 -6.88
N GLU A 57 -52.55 4.47 -6.88
CA GLU A 57 -51.69 4.29 -8.05
C GLU A 57 -51.40 2.83 -8.37
N LEU A 58 -51.35 1.98 -7.34
CA LEU A 58 -51.25 0.53 -7.46
C LEU A 58 -52.59 -0.16 -7.75
N GLY A 59 -53.67 0.61 -7.96
CA GLY A 59 -54.97 0.11 -8.38
C GLY A 59 -55.87 -0.40 -7.25
N ALA A 60 -55.59 -0.06 -5.98
CA ALA A 60 -56.47 -0.39 -4.86
C ALA A 60 -57.72 0.50 -4.87
N ASN A 61 -58.90 -0.11 -4.78
CA ASN A 61 -60.16 0.63 -4.77
C ASN A 61 -60.46 1.15 -3.34
N PRO A 62 -60.64 2.47 -3.11
CA PRO A 62 -60.78 3.03 -1.76
C PRO A 62 -62.03 2.58 -0.96
N LEU A 63 -62.99 1.92 -1.62
CA LEU A 63 -64.34 1.66 -1.09
C LEU A 63 -64.62 0.18 -0.76
N GLY A 64 -63.64 -0.72 -0.90
CA GLY A 64 -63.80 -2.15 -0.66
C GLY A 64 -63.26 -2.60 0.70
N ILE A 65 -64.13 -2.74 1.71
CA ILE A 65 -63.77 -3.21 3.08
C ILE A 65 -63.14 -4.62 3.07
N ALA A 66 -63.39 -5.42 2.02
CA ALA A 66 -62.78 -6.75 1.84
C ALA A 66 -61.40 -6.73 1.17
N GLU A 67 -61.02 -5.64 0.47
CA GLU A 67 -59.67 -5.47 -0.08
C GLU A 67 -58.73 -4.78 0.92
N SER A 68 -59.24 -3.99 1.87
CA SER A 68 -58.40 -3.24 2.82
C SER A 68 -57.50 -4.11 3.69
N GLU A 69 -57.91 -5.33 4.05
CA GLU A 69 -57.05 -6.28 4.79
C GLU A 69 -55.80 -6.71 3.99
N LYS A 70 -55.87 -6.70 2.65
CA LYS A 70 -54.72 -7.00 1.78
C LYS A 70 -53.68 -5.89 1.76
N TRP A 71 -54.07 -4.66 2.12
CA TRP A 71 -53.24 -3.45 1.99
C TRP A 71 -52.70 -2.92 3.33
N ILE A 72 -53.25 -3.36 4.47
CA ILE A 72 -52.78 -2.97 5.82
C ILE A 72 -51.45 -3.68 6.17
N GLY A 73 -50.45 -2.92 6.61
CA GLY A 73 -49.20 -3.44 7.22
C GLY A 73 -48.21 -4.13 6.28
N GLY A 74 -48.28 -3.88 4.96
CA GLY A 74 -47.38 -4.50 3.99
C GLY A 74 -46.23 -3.60 3.56
N ASN A 75 -45.11 -4.23 3.22
CA ASN A 75 -43.89 -3.60 2.72
C ASN A 75 -44.13 -2.88 1.38
N TRP A 76 -44.11 -1.54 1.37
CA TRP A 76 -44.37 -0.75 0.17
C TRP A 76 -43.32 -0.97 -0.92
N GLY A 77 -42.06 -1.15 -0.54
CA GLY A 77 -40.99 -1.53 -1.46
C GLY A 77 -41.28 -2.83 -2.21
N GLU A 78 -41.73 -3.87 -1.51
CA GLU A 78 -42.08 -5.16 -2.13
C GLU A 78 -43.22 -5.03 -3.13
N ARG A 79 -44.28 -4.31 -2.74
CA ARG A 79 -45.47 -4.13 -3.57
C ARG A 79 -45.15 -3.33 -4.82
N PHE A 80 -44.39 -2.25 -4.68
CA PHE A 80 -43.98 -1.44 -5.82
C PHE A 80 -43.02 -2.20 -6.74
N TYR A 81 -42.14 -3.03 -6.17
CA TYR A 81 -41.26 -3.91 -6.95
C TYR A 81 -42.07 -4.91 -7.78
N ARG A 82 -43.04 -5.61 -7.16
CA ARG A 82 -43.95 -6.52 -7.88
C ARG A 82 -44.77 -5.81 -8.94
N TYR A 83 -45.20 -4.56 -8.68
CA TYR A 83 -45.89 -3.78 -9.70
C TYR A 83 -44.98 -3.53 -10.93
N CYS A 84 -43.73 -3.17 -10.72
CA CYS A 84 -42.77 -2.99 -11.81
C CYS A 84 -42.51 -4.31 -12.58
N THR A 85 -42.27 -5.41 -11.86
CA THR A 85 -41.94 -6.71 -12.49
C THR A 85 -43.14 -7.40 -13.12
N ASP A 86 -44.24 -7.50 -12.39
CA ASP A 86 -45.37 -8.37 -12.72
C ASP A 86 -46.41 -7.63 -13.55
N THR A 87 -46.66 -6.35 -13.26
CA THR A 87 -47.70 -5.55 -13.94
C THR A 87 -47.13 -4.73 -15.09
N LEU A 88 -45.97 -4.10 -14.92
CA LEU A 88 -45.32 -3.29 -15.96
C LEU A 88 -44.32 -4.09 -16.82
N GLY A 89 -44.24 -5.41 -16.65
CA GLY A 89 -43.41 -6.29 -17.48
C GLY A 89 -41.90 -6.08 -17.30
N GLY A 90 -41.47 -5.64 -16.12
CA GLY A 90 -40.08 -5.32 -15.81
C GLY A 90 -39.68 -3.87 -16.11
N ASP A 91 -40.64 -2.97 -16.32
CA ASP A 91 -40.37 -1.54 -16.47
C ASP A 91 -40.29 -0.84 -15.10
N PHE A 92 -39.12 -0.28 -14.81
CA PHE A 92 -38.78 0.51 -13.63
C PHE A 92 -38.74 2.01 -13.96
N SER A 93 -39.28 2.47 -15.09
CA SER A 93 -39.34 3.90 -15.47
C SER A 93 -39.99 4.78 -14.40
N ARG A 94 -40.92 4.22 -13.62
CA ARG A 94 -41.61 4.90 -12.51
C ARG A 94 -40.81 4.98 -11.22
N VAL A 95 -39.67 4.30 -11.12
CA VAL A 95 -38.76 4.39 -9.97
C VAL A 95 -37.82 5.57 -10.17
N GLU A 96 -37.59 6.36 -9.12
CA GLU A 96 -36.63 7.46 -9.11
C GLU A 96 -35.57 7.26 -8.02
N LEU A 97 -34.30 7.59 -8.31
CA LEU A 97 -33.21 7.57 -7.33
C LEU A 97 -33.04 8.97 -6.75
N LEU A 98 -33.52 9.19 -5.53
CA LEU A 98 -33.65 10.54 -4.97
C LEU A 98 -32.31 11.19 -4.60
N THR A 99 -31.36 10.39 -4.12
CA THR A 99 -30.08 10.89 -3.59
C THR A 99 -28.86 10.31 -4.29
N ASP A 100 -29.08 9.42 -5.27
CA ASP A 100 -28.04 8.55 -5.81
C ASP A 100 -27.88 8.59 -7.31
N ASP A 101 -28.83 9.21 -8.04
CA ASP A 101 -28.80 9.21 -9.51
C ASP A 101 -27.49 9.80 -10.04
N ALA A 102 -27.11 10.98 -9.55
CA ALA A 102 -25.86 11.65 -9.91
C ALA A 102 -24.61 10.84 -9.51
N ILE A 103 -24.62 10.17 -8.35
CA ILE A 103 -23.49 9.35 -7.89
C ILE A 103 -23.30 8.15 -8.82
N VAL A 104 -24.39 7.42 -9.10
CA VAL A 104 -24.35 6.24 -9.98
C VAL A 104 -23.96 6.65 -11.39
N GLU A 105 -24.51 7.75 -11.89
CA GLU A 105 -24.20 8.26 -13.22
C GLU A 105 -22.73 8.67 -13.35
N ASP A 106 -22.20 9.44 -12.42
CA ASP A 106 -20.80 9.86 -12.44
C ASP A 106 -19.84 8.68 -12.29
N CYS A 107 -20.15 7.72 -11.42
CA CYS A 107 -19.38 6.48 -11.30
C CYS A 107 -19.42 5.67 -12.61
N ALA A 108 -20.58 5.57 -13.25
CA ALA A 108 -20.74 4.91 -14.56
C ALA A 108 -19.85 5.56 -15.63
N ARG A 109 -19.86 6.90 -15.72
CA ARG A 109 -18.99 7.66 -16.63
C ARG A 109 -17.50 7.46 -16.30
N SER A 110 -17.18 7.20 -15.04
CA SER A 110 -15.83 6.92 -14.52
C SER A 110 -15.40 5.45 -14.65
N GLY A 111 -16.15 4.63 -15.39
CA GLY A 111 -15.78 3.23 -15.67
C GLY A 111 -16.22 2.21 -14.62
N LEU A 112 -17.25 2.51 -13.83
CA LEU A 112 -17.86 1.58 -12.87
C LEU A 112 -18.20 0.24 -13.53
N LYS A 113 -17.68 -0.85 -12.99
CA LYS A 113 -17.94 -2.21 -13.48
C LYS A 113 -18.99 -2.94 -12.65
N ARG A 114 -19.02 -2.71 -11.34
CA ARG A 114 -19.93 -3.39 -10.41
C ARG A 114 -20.52 -2.45 -9.37
N LEU A 115 -21.84 -2.50 -9.21
CA LEU A 115 -22.60 -1.87 -8.15
C LEU A 115 -23.06 -2.92 -7.14
N ILE A 116 -22.68 -2.75 -5.89
CA ILE A 116 -23.07 -3.61 -4.78
C ILE A 116 -24.05 -2.82 -3.90
N LEU A 117 -25.29 -3.31 -3.85
CA LEU A 117 -26.35 -2.75 -3.02
C LEU A 117 -26.44 -3.57 -1.72
N TRP A 118 -26.03 -2.97 -0.61
CA TRP A 118 -26.05 -3.62 0.68
C TRP A 118 -27.33 -3.28 1.46
N ALA A 119 -28.27 -4.23 1.50
CA ALA A 119 -29.48 -4.15 2.31
C ALA A 119 -29.18 -4.57 3.76
N ILE A 120 -29.25 -3.61 4.68
CA ILE A 120 -28.90 -3.86 6.09
C ILE A 120 -30.07 -4.47 6.86
N ASP A 121 -31.30 -4.05 6.52
CA ASP A 121 -32.55 -4.63 7.00
C ASP A 121 -33.18 -5.52 5.91
N PRO A 122 -33.35 -6.84 6.16
CA PRO A 122 -33.95 -7.75 5.20
C PRO A 122 -35.45 -7.50 4.96
N GLN A 123 -36.14 -6.76 5.84
CA GLN A 123 -37.55 -6.47 5.62
C GLN A 123 -37.70 -5.43 4.51
N GLU A 124 -37.26 -4.18 4.72
CA GLU A 124 -37.56 -3.09 3.78
C GLU A 124 -36.40 -2.73 2.83
N SER A 125 -35.18 -2.58 3.36
CA SER A 125 -34.00 -2.22 2.55
C SER A 125 -33.72 -3.22 1.42
N LEU A 126 -34.08 -4.49 1.58
CA LEU A 126 -33.96 -5.49 0.51
C LEU A 126 -34.80 -5.11 -0.71
N TRP A 127 -36.03 -4.67 -0.52
CA TRP A 127 -36.91 -4.34 -1.64
C TRP A 127 -36.52 -3.02 -2.28
N PHE A 128 -36.08 -2.04 -1.49
CA PHE A 128 -35.47 -0.83 -2.03
C PHE A 128 -34.22 -1.16 -2.85
N ALA A 129 -33.35 -2.07 -2.38
CA ALA A 129 -32.19 -2.51 -3.15
C ALA A 129 -32.60 -3.18 -4.47
N ARG A 130 -33.70 -3.94 -4.49
CA ARG A 130 -34.23 -4.55 -5.72
C ARG A 130 -34.83 -3.51 -6.69
N LEU A 131 -35.52 -2.49 -6.18
CA LEU A 131 -36.04 -1.37 -6.99
C LEU A 131 -34.90 -0.56 -7.61
N ILE A 132 -33.89 -0.19 -6.81
CA ILE A 132 -32.67 0.48 -7.29
C ILE A 132 -31.99 -0.40 -8.34
N SER A 133 -31.85 -1.70 -8.08
CA SER A 133 -31.23 -2.63 -9.03
C SER A 133 -31.98 -2.65 -10.37
N GLY A 134 -33.32 -2.69 -10.35
CA GLY A 134 -34.14 -2.64 -11.55
C GLY A 134 -33.95 -1.33 -12.33
N LYS A 135 -34.05 -0.19 -11.64
CA LYS A 135 -33.84 1.14 -12.24
C LYS A 135 -32.43 1.29 -12.83
N VAL A 136 -31.39 0.89 -12.09
CA VAL A 136 -30.01 0.98 -12.56
C VAL A 136 -29.78 0.09 -13.79
N ARG A 137 -30.27 -1.16 -13.75
CA ARG A 137 -30.18 -2.05 -14.91
C ARG A 137 -30.94 -1.51 -16.10
N GLN A 138 -31.99 -0.72 -15.90
CA GLN A 138 -32.74 -0.06 -16.97
C GLN A 138 -32.04 1.20 -17.51
N SER A 139 -31.43 2.01 -16.64
CA SER A 139 -30.77 3.24 -17.07
C SER A 139 -29.37 3.00 -17.65
N TRP A 140 -28.65 1.97 -17.18
CA TRP A 140 -27.24 1.68 -17.52
C TRP A 140 -27.03 0.23 -17.97
N HIS A 141 -27.87 -0.24 -18.89
CA HIS A 141 -28.02 -1.64 -19.36
C HIS A 141 -26.74 -2.44 -19.73
N GLN A 142 -25.60 -1.81 -20.00
CA GLN A 142 -24.42 -2.48 -20.58
C GLN A 142 -23.13 -2.34 -19.76
N LEU A 143 -23.13 -1.57 -18.68
CA LEU A 143 -21.88 -1.10 -18.06
C LEU A 143 -21.64 -1.68 -16.66
N ILE A 144 -22.71 -2.04 -15.94
CA ILE A 144 -22.61 -2.28 -14.50
C ILE A 144 -23.26 -3.61 -14.13
N GLU A 145 -22.47 -4.53 -13.58
CA GLU A 145 -23.00 -5.68 -12.83
C GLU A 145 -23.65 -5.16 -11.53
N VAL A 146 -24.94 -5.42 -11.31
CA VAL A 146 -25.62 -5.00 -10.07
C VAL A 146 -25.91 -6.20 -9.19
N ASN A 147 -25.29 -6.26 -8.02
CA ASN A 147 -25.49 -7.31 -7.01
C ASN A 147 -26.21 -6.74 -5.77
N VAL A 148 -27.17 -7.48 -5.24
CA VAL A 148 -27.85 -7.14 -3.98
C VAL A 148 -27.36 -8.09 -2.90
N LEU A 149 -26.74 -7.55 -1.85
CA LEU A 149 -26.28 -8.32 -0.70
C LEU A 149 -27.23 -8.14 0.48
N THR A 150 -27.71 -9.26 1.01
CA THR A 150 -28.47 -9.36 2.25
C THR A 150 -27.68 -10.23 3.23
N PRO A 151 -26.96 -9.65 4.19
CA PRO A 151 -26.22 -10.46 5.15
C PRO A 151 -27.20 -11.17 6.10
N ASP A 152 -26.78 -12.32 6.62
CA ASP A 152 -27.63 -13.23 7.39
C ASP A 152 -28.27 -12.57 8.64
N VAL A 153 -29.56 -12.86 8.84
CA VAL A 153 -30.50 -12.18 9.76
C VAL A 153 -30.25 -12.48 11.25
N ALA A 154 -29.20 -13.23 11.59
CA ALA A 154 -29.01 -13.81 12.92
C ALA A 154 -28.63 -12.80 14.03
N ALA A 155 -28.34 -11.53 13.72
CA ALA A 155 -27.94 -10.52 14.71
C ALA A 155 -29.03 -9.49 15.05
N GLY A 156 -30.29 -9.75 14.69
CA GLY A 156 -31.44 -8.86 14.95
C GLY A 156 -31.87 -8.80 16.42
N LYS A 157 -31.08 -8.15 17.27
CA LYS A 157 -31.62 -7.30 18.34
C LYS A 157 -31.15 -5.89 18.04
N ALA A 158 -32.00 -4.90 18.29
CA ALA A 158 -31.64 -3.49 18.24
C ALA A 158 -30.47 -3.24 19.22
N GLN A 159 -29.26 -3.42 18.71
CA GLN A 159 -28.04 -3.03 19.37
C GLN A 159 -27.86 -1.55 19.05
N THR A 160 -27.61 -0.74 20.07
CA THR A 160 -27.36 0.68 19.91
C THR A 160 -25.96 1.00 20.39
N GLY A 161 -25.33 1.98 19.78
CA GLY A 161 -23.97 2.41 20.13
C GLY A 161 -22.91 1.39 19.68
N GLU A 162 -21.99 1.04 20.57
CA GLU A 162 -20.77 0.31 20.22
C GLU A 162 -21.02 -1.10 19.65
N ALA A 163 -22.03 -1.82 20.16
CA ALA A 163 -22.35 -3.17 19.69
C ALA A 163 -22.85 -3.18 18.23
N GLU A 164 -23.56 -2.12 17.81
CA GLU A 164 -23.95 -1.92 16.42
C GLU A 164 -22.74 -1.68 15.53
N VAL A 165 -21.80 -0.84 15.97
CA VAL A 165 -20.53 -0.57 15.27
C VAL A 165 -19.73 -1.85 15.09
N GLU A 166 -19.58 -2.67 16.14
CA GLU A 166 -18.86 -3.95 16.07
C GLU A 166 -19.52 -4.94 15.11
N SER A 167 -20.86 -5.04 15.15
CA SER A 167 -21.64 -5.89 14.25
C SER A 167 -21.48 -5.46 12.78
N LEU A 168 -21.64 -4.16 12.50
CA LEU A 168 -21.43 -3.59 11.16
C LEU A 168 -20.00 -3.78 10.69
N GLN A 169 -19.02 -3.58 11.57
CA GLN A 169 -17.60 -3.79 11.26
C GLN A 169 -17.32 -5.25 10.91
N HIS A 170 -17.90 -6.19 11.66
CA HIS A 170 -17.76 -7.61 11.39
C HIS A 170 -18.35 -7.98 10.02
N ARG A 171 -19.59 -7.56 9.73
CA ARG A 171 -20.27 -7.81 8.45
C ARG A 171 -19.52 -7.18 7.27
N LEU A 172 -19.05 -5.94 7.43
CA LEU A 172 -18.18 -5.29 6.44
C LEU A 172 -16.96 -6.16 6.14
N LYS A 173 -16.21 -6.56 7.16
CA LYS A 173 -14.95 -7.30 7.00
C LYS A 173 -15.12 -8.72 6.47
N MET A 174 -16.17 -9.42 6.88
CA MET A 174 -16.32 -10.85 6.64
C MET A 174 -17.20 -11.17 5.43
N GLU A 175 -18.12 -10.28 5.06
CA GLU A 175 -19.12 -10.57 4.02
C GLU A 175 -19.03 -9.59 2.86
N VAL A 176 -19.14 -8.28 3.14
CA VAL A 176 -19.31 -7.26 2.09
C VAL A 176 -18.01 -6.93 1.38
N LEU A 177 -16.94 -6.63 2.13
CA LEU A 177 -15.66 -6.22 1.56
C LEU A 177 -14.96 -7.36 0.81
N PRO A 178 -14.92 -8.62 1.28
CA PRO A 178 -14.36 -9.72 0.50
C PRO A 178 -15.05 -9.90 -0.86
N PHE A 179 -16.38 -9.73 -0.91
CA PHE A 179 -17.15 -9.77 -2.16
C PHE A 179 -16.84 -8.56 -3.05
N ALA A 180 -16.74 -7.35 -2.47
CA ALA A 180 -16.42 -6.13 -3.21
C ALA A 180 -14.99 -6.14 -3.79
N LEU A 181 -14.05 -6.79 -3.11
CA LEU A 181 -12.63 -6.81 -3.46
C LEU A 181 -12.21 -8.05 -4.25
N GLN A 182 -13.13 -8.96 -4.58
CA GLN A 182 -12.81 -10.18 -5.32
C GLN A 182 -12.05 -9.87 -6.62
N ASP A 183 -12.50 -8.84 -7.36
CA ASP A 183 -11.87 -8.42 -8.62
C ASP A 183 -10.54 -7.67 -8.40
N ALA A 184 -10.36 -7.04 -7.23
CA ALA A 184 -9.12 -6.35 -6.86
C ALA A 184 -7.99 -7.35 -6.60
N ILE A 185 -8.31 -8.50 -6.02
CA ILE A 185 -7.37 -9.59 -5.75
C ILE A 185 -6.86 -10.23 -7.05
N GLU A 186 -7.68 -10.21 -8.10
CA GLU A 186 -7.36 -10.77 -9.42
C GLU A 186 -6.68 -9.77 -10.36
N ALA A 187 -6.61 -8.48 -10.00
CA ALA A 187 -5.99 -7.46 -10.82
C ALA A 187 -4.45 -7.46 -10.69
N ASP A 188 -3.74 -7.41 -11.83
CA ASP A 188 -2.27 -7.34 -11.89
C ASP A 188 -1.67 -6.11 -11.17
N GLU A 189 -2.48 -5.09 -10.89
CA GLU A 189 -2.08 -3.86 -10.19
C GLU A 189 -3.17 -3.42 -9.17
N PRO A 190 -3.15 -3.95 -7.92
CA PRO A 190 -4.14 -3.59 -6.88
C PRO A 190 -4.13 -2.10 -6.52
N ASP A 191 -2.99 -1.41 -6.72
CA ASP A 191 -2.86 0.05 -6.55
C ASP A 191 -3.76 0.85 -7.51
N ARG A 192 -4.29 0.22 -8.57
CA ARG A 192 -5.23 0.84 -9.52
C ARG A 192 -6.70 0.58 -9.24
N PHE A 193 -7.05 -0.36 -8.36
CA PHE A 193 -8.44 -0.65 -8.05
C PHE A 193 -9.03 0.45 -7.16
N VAL A 194 -10.19 0.99 -7.57
CA VAL A 194 -10.88 2.05 -6.82
C VAL A 194 -12.24 1.55 -6.32
N LEU A 195 -12.38 1.47 -4.99
CA LEU A 195 -13.62 1.19 -4.29
C LEU A 195 -14.26 2.52 -3.85
N ALA A 196 -15.43 2.84 -4.38
CA ALA A 196 -16.27 3.93 -3.89
C ALA A 196 -17.31 3.37 -2.90
N ILE A 197 -17.47 4.03 -1.75
CA ILE A 197 -18.44 3.65 -0.73
C ILE A 197 -19.36 4.85 -0.49
N ARG A 198 -20.66 4.61 -0.65
CA ARG A 198 -21.71 5.59 -0.39
C ARG A 198 -22.47 5.17 0.86
N ASP A 199 -22.46 6.05 1.87
CA ASP A 199 -23.31 5.95 3.05
C ASP A 199 -24.54 6.84 2.94
N PHE A 200 -25.46 6.72 3.89
CA PHE A 200 -26.54 7.67 4.07
C PHE A 200 -26.16 8.70 5.13
N SER A 201 -26.48 9.96 4.85
CA SER A 201 -26.28 11.07 5.77
C SER A 201 -27.00 10.81 7.10
N GLY A 202 -26.25 10.66 8.19
CA GLY A 202 -26.78 10.64 9.57
C GLY A 202 -26.55 9.35 10.36
N ASP A 203 -26.00 8.28 9.77
CA ASP A 203 -25.67 7.06 10.53
C ASP A 203 -24.20 7.04 10.97
N ASN A 204 -24.01 7.51 12.20
CA ASN A 204 -22.71 7.54 12.85
C ASN A 204 -22.12 6.14 13.06
N ALA A 205 -22.95 5.10 13.26
CA ALA A 205 -22.44 3.76 13.58
C ALA A 205 -21.75 3.14 12.36
N PHE A 206 -22.32 3.33 11.17
CA PHE A 206 -21.71 2.85 9.93
C PHE A 206 -20.48 3.65 9.50
N SER A 207 -20.52 4.99 9.58
CA SER A 207 -19.32 5.80 9.33
C SER A 207 -18.19 5.37 10.25
N THR A 208 -18.47 5.19 11.55
CA THR A 208 -17.48 4.70 12.53
C THR A 208 -16.98 3.30 12.19
N ALA A 209 -17.86 2.36 11.80
CA ALA A 209 -17.46 1.01 11.41
C ALA A 209 -16.56 1.01 10.17
N LEU A 210 -16.87 1.89 9.20
CA LEU A 210 -16.11 2.06 7.97
C LEU A 210 -14.75 2.70 8.23
N GLU A 211 -14.68 3.77 9.03
CA GLU A 211 -13.44 4.39 9.50
C GLU A 211 -12.53 3.38 10.22
N ARG A 212 -13.10 2.48 11.03
CA ARG A 212 -12.35 1.38 11.67
C ARG A 212 -11.86 0.31 10.69
N CYS A 213 -12.44 0.22 9.49
CA CYS A 213 -12.00 -0.67 8.42
C CYS A 213 -11.01 0.01 7.45
N ALA A 214 -11.05 1.33 7.36
CA ALA A 214 -10.29 2.14 6.41
C ALA A 214 -8.78 1.79 6.38
N PRO A 215 -8.05 1.63 7.50
CA PRO A 215 -6.62 1.30 7.45
C PRO A 215 -6.31 -0.04 6.80
N SER A 216 -7.23 -1.01 6.87
CA SER A 216 -7.04 -2.33 6.27
C SER A 216 -7.41 -2.30 4.79
N LEU A 217 -8.45 -1.53 4.43
CA LEU A 217 -8.90 -1.35 3.06
C LEU A 217 -7.93 -0.53 2.21
N ALA A 218 -7.40 0.56 2.76
CA ALA A 218 -6.46 1.45 2.08
C ALA A 218 -5.14 0.73 1.69
N ARG A 219 -4.83 -0.42 2.29
CA ARG A 219 -3.69 -1.28 1.92
C ARG A 219 -3.97 -2.20 0.74
N GLN A 220 -5.24 -2.41 0.39
CA GLN A 220 -5.68 -3.34 -0.64
C GLN A 220 -6.17 -2.61 -1.89
N CYS A 221 -6.67 -1.38 -1.74
CA CYS A 221 -7.18 -0.55 -2.82
C CYS A 221 -7.28 0.93 -2.42
N ARG A 222 -7.54 1.80 -3.41
CA ARG A 222 -7.94 3.19 -3.16
C ARG A 222 -9.42 3.21 -2.76
N VAL A 223 -9.73 3.80 -1.61
CA VAL A 223 -11.12 3.92 -1.12
C VAL A 223 -11.58 5.38 -1.16
N LEU A 224 -12.69 5.62 -1.86
CA LEU A 224 -13.41 6.89 -1.88
C LEU A 224 -14.68 6.78 -1.06
N HIS A 225 -14.98 7.76 -0.23
CA HIS A 225 -16.24 7.86 0.51
C HIS A 225 -17.05 9.01 -0.11
N LEU A 226 -18.25 8.67 -0.57
CA LEU A 226 -19.16 9.56 -1.27
C LEU A 226 -20.28 9.97 -0.32
N HIS A 227 -20.39 11.26 -0.04
CA HIS A 227 -21.42 11.84 0.82
C HIS A 227 -22.38 12.69 0.00
N PRO A 228 -23.64 12.26 -0.23
CA PRO A 228 -24.62 13.08 -0.92
C PRO A 228 -24.89 14.37 -0.13
N HIS A 229 -25.03 15.51 -0.82
CA HIS A 229 -25.56 16.70 -0.15
C HIS A 229 -27.03 16.47 0.17
N PRO A 230 -27.50 16.80 1.40
CA PRO A 230 -28.91 16.71 1.71
C PRO A 230 -29.69 17.65 0.78
N VAL A 231 -30.76 17.13 0.18
CA VAL A 231 -31.73 17.96 -0.55
C VAL A 231 -32.36 18.90 0.48
N ALA A 232 -32.25 20.21 0.25
CA ALA A 232 -32.94 21.17 1.10
C ALA A 232 -34.45 20.96 0.92
N THR A 233 -35.13 20.45 1.95
CA THR A 233 -36.59 20.42 2.00
C THR A 233 -37.07 21.87 1.95
N SER A 234 -37.37 22.39 0.76
CA SER A 234 -38.06 23.66 0.65
C SER A 234 -39.48 23.43 1.18
N GLU A 235 -39.90 24.18 2.20
CA GLU A 235 -41.27 24.16 2.73
C GLU A 235 -42.32 24.67 1.71
N THR A 236 -41.93 24.91 0.46
CA THR A 236 -42.78 25.31 -0.65
C THR A 236 -42.98 24.14 -1.61
N GLU A 237 -44.20 23.60 -1.59
CA GLU A 237 -44.86 22.76 -2.59
C GLU A 237 -43.99 22.24 -3.76
N GLY A 238 -43.66 20.95 -3.73
CA GLY A 238 -43.90 20.09 -4.90
C GLY A 238 -42.75 19.70 -5.82
N SER A 239 -41.48 19.94 -5.49
CA SER A 239 -40.39 19.22 -6.19
C SER A 239 -39.23 18.90 -5.25
N ASP A 240 -39.11 17.64 -4.83
CA ASP A 240 -37.84 17.11 -4.37
C ASP A 240 -36.93 16.97 -5.60
N GLU A 241 -36.07 17.96 -5.82
CA GLU A 241 -34.98 17.84 -6.78
C GLU A 241 -34.01 16.74 -6.29
N SER A 242 -33.64 15.82 -7.18
CA SER A 242 -32.59 14.83 -6.89
C SER A 242 -31.31 15.54 -6.45
N ALA A 243 -30.60 14.97 -5.47
CA ALA A 243 -29.35 15.56 -4.97
C ALA A 243 -28.30 15.62 -6.10
N ALA A 244 -28.20 16.77 -6.77
CA ALA A 244 -27.29 16.98 -7.90
C ALA A 244 -25.80 17.08 -7.49
N ARG A 245 -25.47 17.01 -6.20
CA ARG A 245 -24.11 17.23 -5.68
C ARG A 245 -23.79 16.28 -4.52
N TYR A 246 -22.55 15.82 -4.47
CA TYR A 246 -22.00 15.00 -3.39
C TYR A 246 -20.54 15.39 -3.12
N LYS A 247 -20.08 15.12 -1.90
CA LYS A 247 -18.68 15.34 -1.47
C LYS A 247 -17.93 14.02 -1.52
N ILE A 248 -16.69 14.07 -2.01
CA ILE A 248 -15.76 12.94 -2.02
C ILE A 248 -14.71 13.14 -0.94
N THR A 249 -14.49 12.13 -0.11
CA THR A 249 -13.42 12.07 0.88
C THR A 249 -12.60 10.80 0.72
N THR A 250 -11.32 10.85 1.04
CA THR A 250 -10.40 9.72 1.04
C THR A 250 -10.27 9.18 2.46
N LEU A 251 -10.86 8.02 2.74
CA LEU A 251 -10.88 7.37 4.06
C LEU A 251 -9.47 7.07 4.63
N ALA A 252 -8.45 7.07 3.78
CA ALA A 252 -7.07 6.92 4.21
C ALA A 252 -6.60 8.13 5.03
N ASP A 253 -6.93 9.36 4.62
CA ASP A 253 -6.27 10.58 5.11
C ASP A 253 -6.41 10.80 6.62
N ASP A 254 -7.54 10.38 7.21
CA ASP A 254 -7.78 10.47 8.66
C ASP A 254 -6.84 9.58 9.49
N ASN A 255 -6.27 8.53 8.88
CA ASN A 255 -5.32 7.61 9.51
C ASN A 255 -3.85 7.94 9.24
N TRP A 256 -3.58 8.99 8.46
CA TRP A 256 -2.22 9.36 8.04
C TRP A 256 -1.28 9.53 9.24
N ALA A 257 -1.71 10.21 10.31
CA ALA A 257 -0.83 10.46 11.47
C ALA A 257 -0.26 9.16 12.07
N LEU A 258 -1.08 8.11 12.17
CA LEU A 258 -0.65 6.82 12.71
C LEU A 258 0.18 6.03 11.70
N ASP A 259 -0.27 5.94 10.46
CA ASP A 259 0.45 5.19 9.43
C ASP A 259 1.78 5.86 9.04
N ARG A 260 1.89 7.19 9.14
CA ARG A 260 3.15 7.94 9.05
C ARG A 260 4.14 7.48 10.12
N LEU A 261 3.72 7.40 11.38
CA LEU A 261 4.61 6.94 12.46
C LEU A 261 5.09 5.50 12.24
N ARG A 262 4.21 4.64 11.73
CA ARG A 262 4.57 3.26 11.36
C ARG A 262 5.50 3.20 10.16
N ALA A 263 5.27 4.02 9.13
CA ALA A 263 6.15 4.15 7.98
C ALA A 263 7.53 4.65 8.39
N ILE A 264 7.61 5.67 9.26
CA ILE A 264 8.88 6.16 9.85
C ILE A 264 9.59 5.04 10.61
N ALA A 265 8.87 4.28 11.44
CA ALA A 265 9.46 3.19 12.20
C ALA A 265 10.02 2.09 11.28
N ALA A 266 9.24 1.65 10.28
CA ALA A 266 9.66 0.67 9.29
C ALA A 266 10.87 1.16 8.48
N TRP A 267 10.83 2.41 8.01
CA TRP A 267 11.91 3.04 7.25
C TRP A 267 13.21 3.13 8.05
N ARG A 268 13.14 3.60 9.30
CA ARG A 268 14.30 3.67 10.20
C ARG A 268 14.91 2.29 10.46
N GLN A 269 14.09 1.25 10.52
CA GLN A 269 14.54 -0.13 10.69
C GLN A 269 15.01 -0.77 9.37
N GLY A 270 14.92 -0.09 8.22
CA GLY A 270 15.27 -0.64 6.92
C GLY A 270 14.26 -1.66 6.38
N TRP A 271 13.04 -1.71 6.93
CA TRP A 271 11.92 -2.50 6.42
C TRP A 271 11.21 -1.73 5.30
N PHE A 272 11.93 -1.46 4.21
CA PHE A 272 11.45 -0.57 3.16
C PHE A 272 10.22 -1.11 2.41
N GLN A 273 10.06 -2.43 2.29
CA GLN A 273 8.84 -3.01 1.71
C GLN A 273 7.60 -2.66 2.54
N GLU A 274 7.70 -2.71 3.86
CA GLU A 274 6.60 -2.35 4.77
C GLU A 274 6.31 -0.85 4.69
N ALA A 275 7.35 -0.03 4.61
CA ALA A 275 7.19 1.41 4.41
C ALA A 275 6.50 1.70 3.06
N ALA A 276 6.88 1.01 1.98
CA ALA A 276 6.29 1.16 0.66
C ALA A 276 4.78 0.88 0.67
N THR A 277 4.37 -0.25 1.23
CA THR A 277 2.94 -0.62 1.34
C THR A 277 2.15 0.43 2.10
N ARG A 278 2.73 0.99 3.17
CA ARG A 278 2.06 2.03 3.96
C ARG A 278 1.95 3.34 3.20
N LEU A 279 3.01 3.77 2.53
CA LEU A 279 3.06 5.05 1.82
C LEU A 279 2.20 5.04 0.55
N ALA A 280 2.05 3.90 -0.12
CA ALA A 280 1.24 3.78 -1.33
C ALA A 280 -0.24 4.19 -1.12
N ALA A 281 -0.77 3.97 0.09
CA ALA A 281 -2.13 4.32 0.46
C ALA A 281 -2.41 5.84 0.53
N TYR A 282 -1.38 6.68 0.44
CA TYR A 282 -1.45 8.12 0.74
C TYR A 282 -0.85 9.00 -0.37
N PRO A 283 -1.41 9.00 -1.60
CA PRO A 283 -0.84 9.72 -2.73
C PRO A 283 -0.71 11.24 -2.48
N ASN A 284 -1.64 11.82 -1.71
CA ASN A 284 -1.66 13.25 -1.36
C ASN A 284 -0.47 13.70 -0.50
N PHE A 285 0.26 12.77 0.13
CA PHE A 285 1.39 13.03 1.02
C PHE A 285 2.73 12.57 0.40
N TYR A 286 2.86 12.73 -0.93
CA TYR A 286 3.95 12.18 -1.74
C TYR A 286 4.11 10.66 -1.62
N GLY A 287 3.05 9.97 -1.20
CA GLY A 287 3.07 8.54 -0.94
C GLY A 287 3.49 7.70 -2.14
N GLY A 288 3.12 8.11 -3.36
CA GLY A 288 3.58 7.47 -4.60
C GLY A 288 5.09 7.53 -4.77
N VAL A 289 5.68 8.73 -4.76
CA VAL A 289 7.13 8.94 -4.92
C VAL A 289 7.93 8.22 -3.83
N LEU A 290 7.48 8.31 -2.58
CA LEU A 290 8.13 7.71 -1.42
C LEU A 290 7.98 6.19 -1.37
N SER A 291 6.83 5.66 -1.76
CA SER A 291 6.61 4.21 -1.86
C SER A 291 7.53 3.59 -2.90
N GLU A 292 7.66 4.25 -4.05
CA GLU A 292 8.49 3.78 -5.17
C GLU A 292 9.99 3.84 -4.82
N LEU A 293 10.42 4.86 -4.07
CA LEU A 293 11.77 4.90 -3.49
C LEU A 293 12.00 3.73 -2.52
N ALA A 294 11.06 3.48 -1.61
CA ALA A 294 11.17 2.40 -0.63
C ALA A 294 11.22 1.01 -1.29
N ARG A 295 10.45 0.78 -2.37
CA ARG A 295 10.54 -0.45 -3.17
C ARG A 295 11.95 -0.66 -3.73
N ARG A 296 12.62 0.39 -4.19
CA ARG A 296 14.01 0.30 -4.70
C ARG A 296 15.04 0.11 -3.61
N LEU A 297 14.92 0.83 -2.48
CA LEU A 297 15.76 0.62 -1.31
C LEU A 297 15.63 -0.80 -0.73
N THR A 298 14.49 -1.47 -0.98
CA THR A 298 14.32 -2.90 -0.64
C THR A 298 15.36 -3.77 -1.34
N LEU A 299 15.70 -3.51 -2.62
CA LEU A 299 16.74 -4.25 -3.35
C LEU A 299 18.09 -4.15 -2.63
N LEU A 300 18.51 -2.93 -2.26
CA LEU A 300 19.74 -2.73 -1.49
C LEU A 300 19.69 -3.43 -0.13
N SER A 301 18.58 -3.34 0.61
CA SER A 301 18.45 -3.99 1.92
C SER A 301 18.56 -5.52 1.85
N ARG A 302 18.26 -6.12 0.69
CA ARG A 302 18.38 -7.56 0.42
C ARG A 302 19.77 -7.96 -0.07
N GLY A 303 20.67 -6.99 -0.29
CA GLY A 303 21.99 -7.23 -0.88
C GLY A 303 21.96 -7.38 -2.41
N GLU A 304 20.86 -7.00 -3.07
CA GLU A 304 20.71 -7.04 -4.53
C GLU A 304 21.27 -5.77 -5.18
N THR A 305 22.48 -5.36 -4.79
CA THR A 305 23.12 -4.10 -5.21
C THR A 305 23.22 -3.98 -6.72
N HIS A 306 23.57 -5.07 -7.41
CA HIS A 306 23.67 -5.08 -8.86
C HIS A 306 22.34 -4.71 -9.54
N ARG A 307 21.22 -5.26 -9.04
CA ARG A 307 19.89 -4.93 -9.56
C ARG A 307 19.50 -3.49 -9.23
N PHE A 308 19.79 -3.03 -8.02
CA PHE A 308 19.54 -1.62 -7.66
C PHE A 308 20.24 -0.64 -8.63
N VAL A 309 21.48 -0.94 -9.04
CA VAL A 309 22.28 -0.05 -9.90
C VAL A 309 21.96 -0.21 -11.40
N HIS A 310 21.72 -1.44 -11.87
CA HIS A 310 21.71 -1.75 -13.31
C HIS A 310 20.37 -2.23 -13.86
N ASP A 311 19.40 -2.62 -13.02
CA ASP A 311 18.08 -3.05 -13.48
C ASP A 311 17.33 -1.87 -14.10
N ARG A 312 16.83 -2.04 -15.33
CA ARG A 312 16.19 -0.95 -16.09
C ARG A 312 14.84 -0.57 -15.50
N ASP A 313 14.09 -1.56 -15.03
CA ASP A 313 12.71 -1.38 -14.62
C ASP A 313 12.64 -1.11 -13.12
N LEU A 314 13.37 -1.92 -12.33
CA LEU A 314 13.34 -1.87 -10.87
C LEU A 314 14.52 -1.13 -10.25
N GLY A 315 15.53 -0.74 -11.03
CA GLY A 315 16.70 -0.02 -10.53
C GLY A 315 16.40 1.44 -10.21
N ILE A 316 17.35 2.10 -9.54
CA ILE A 316 17.20 3.49 -9.08
C ILE A 316 17.21 4.53 -10.18
N GLU A 317 17.75 4.19 -11.36
CA GLU A 317 17.80 5.08 -12.50
C GLU A 317 16.41 5.53 -12.97
N SER A 318 15.45 4.61 -13.06
CA SER A 318 14.09 4.91 -13.54
C SER A 318 13.38 5.92 -12.61
N TRP A 319 13.59 5.80 -11.31
CA TRP A 319 13.06 6.73 -10.32
C TRP A 319 13.74 8.10 -10.36
N LEU A 320 15.06 8.14 -10.52
CA LEU A 320 15.79 9.41 -10.67
C LEU A 320 15.42 10.17 -11.96
N GLN A 321 14.79 9.50 -12.92
CA GLN A 321 14.27 10.10 -14.15
C GLN A 321 12.78 10.45 -14.06
N ASP A 322 12.08 10.08 -12.97
CA ASP A 322 10.67 10.37 -12.79
C ASP A 322 10.44 11.90 -12.68
N PRO A 323 9.57 12.49 -13.53
CA PRO A 323 9.26 13.92 -13.47
C PRO A 323 8.64 14.34 -12.13
N THR A 324 7.84 13.48 -11.51
CA THR A 324 7.13 13.73 -10.25
C THR A 324 8.13 13.87 -9.11
N PHE A 325 9.14 13.00 -9.08
CA PHE A 325 10.26 13.11 -8.14
C PHE A 325 11.08 14.38 -8.39
N SER A 326 11.39 14.67 -9.65
CA SER A 326 12.23 15.82 -10.04
C SER A 326 11.61 17.18 -9.67
N GLN A 327 10.29 17.26 -9.52
CA GLN A 327 9.59 18.46 -9.03
C GLN A 327 9.69 18.65 -7.51
N LEU A 328 10.00 17.57 -6.78
CA LEU A 328 9.98 17.52 -5.32
C LEU A 328 11.36 17.71 -4.70
N ALA A 329 12.40 17.18 -5.33
CA ALA A 329 13.78 17.24 -4.84
C ALA A 329 14.53 18.47 -5.37
N ASP A 330 15.51 18.95 -4.61
CA ASP A 330 16.43 20.01 -5.07
C ASP A 330 17.18 19.52 -6.34
N PRO A 331 17.14 20.27 -7.45
CA PRO A 331 17.82 19.90 -8.69
C PRO A 331 19.31 19.57 -8.51
N ASN A 332 20.01 20.25 -7.59
CA ASN A 332 21.42 19.98 -7.31
C ASN A 332 21.62 18.61 -6.65
N LEU A 333 20.70 18.19 -5.77
CA LEU A 333 20.73 16.86 -5.16
C LEU A 333 20.43 15.76 -6.19
N VAL A 334 19.47 16.02 -7.09
CA VAL A 334 19.13 15.09 -8.17
C VAL A 334 20.35 14.85 -9.07
N GLU A 335 21.03 15.91 -9.50
CA GLU A 335 22.25 15.78 -10.32
C GLU A 335 23.37 15.07 -9.55
N LEU A 336 23.58 15.39 -8.26
CA LEU A 336 24.55 14.68 -7.43
C LEU A 336 24.28 13.17 -7.36
N TRP A 337 23.04 12.75 -7.19
CA TRP A 337 22.68 11.32 -7.17
C TRP A 337 22.83 10.65 -8.53
N ARG A 338 22.54 11.36 -9.63
CA ARG A 338 22.79 10.86 -10.99
C ARG A 338 24.28 10.66 -11.25
N GLU A 339 25.13 11.60 -10.80
CA GLU A 339 26.57 11.47 -10.88
C GLU A 339 27.09 10.30 -10.04
N GLN A 340 26.59 10.13 -8.81
CA GLN A 340 26.93 8.99 -7.96
C GLN A 340 26.50 7.66 -8.61
N LEU A 341 25.30 7.57 -9.17
CA LEU A 341 24.84 6.37 -9.88
C LEU A 341 25.71 6.07 -11.11
N ALA A 342 26.03 7.09 -11.91
CA ALA A 342 26.93 6.94 -13.06
C ALA A 342 28.34 6.48 -12.64
N TYR A 343 28.80 6.92 -11.46
CA TYR A 343 30.04 6.47 -10.86
C TYR A 343 29.96 4.99 -10.45
N LEU A 344 28.90 4.58 -9.74
CA LEU A 344 28.68 3.18 -9.33
C LEU A 344 28.71 2.23 -10.53
N LYS A 345 28.03 2.59 -11.63
CA LYS A 345 27.98 1.79 -12.87
C LYS A 345 29.35 1.59 -13.52
N LYS A 346 30.28 2.53 -13.34
CA LYS A 346 31.62 2.51 -13.97
C LYS A 346 32.71 1.94 -13.06
N HIS A 347 32.48 1.90 -11.75
CA HIS A 347 33.50 1.57 -10.76
C HIS A 347 33.07 0.37 -9.90
N PRO A 348 33.52 -0.85 -10.22
CA PRO A 348 33.12 -2.07 -9.50
C PRO A 348 33.40 -2.05 -8.00
N TYR A 349 34.46 -1.38 -7.53
CA TYR A 349 34.71 -1.20 -6.09
C TYR A 349 33.63 -0.35 -5.43
N ALA A 350 33.15 0.69 -6.12
CA ALA A 350 32.10 1.54 -5.61
C ALA A 350 30.77 0.79 -5.53
N GLU A 351 30.44 0.01 -6.57
CA GLU A 351 29.28 -0.89 -6.55
C GLU A 351 29.38 -1.93 -5.42
N ALA A 352 30.54 -2.56 -5.22
CA ALA A 352 30.73 -3.51 -4.11
C ALA A 352 30.60 -2.81 -2.74
N TRP A 353 31.12 -1.59 -2.60
CA TRP A 353 31.06 -0.81 -1.38
C TRP A 353 29.64 -0.37 -1.02
N GLU A 354 28.78 -0.16 -2.00
CA GLU A 354 27.36 0.17 -1.80
C GLU A 354 26.63 -0.91 -0.97
N ALA A 355 27.13 -2.16 -0.97
CA ALA A 355 26.62 -3.22 -0.10
C ALA A 355 26.78 -2.94 1.40
N THR A 356 27.66 -2.00 1.79
CA THR A 356 27.80 -1.57 3.20
C THR A 356 26.51 -0.98 3.76
N PHE A 357 25.65 -0.40 2.91
CA PHE A 357 24.31 0.01 3.30
C PHE A 357 23.50 -1.15 3.90
N SER A 358 23.52 -2.32 3.26
CA SER A 358 22.79 -3.51 3.73
C SER A 358 23.35 -4.03 5.07
N VAL A 359 24.68 -4.00 5.24
CA VAL A 359 25.37 -4.40 6.47
C VAL A 359 24.89 -3.51 7.62
N GLU A 360 24.94 -2.19 7.46
CA GLU A 360 24.52 -1.24 8.48
C GLU A 360 23.06 -1.49 8.90
N ARG A 361 22.14 -1.68 7.93
CA ARG A 361 20.73 -1.93 8.24
C ARG A 361 20.52 -3.23 9.01
N LEU A 362 21.22 -4.31 8.63
CA LEU A 362 21.12 -5.59 9.35
C LEU A 362 21.65 -5.48 10.78
N LEU A 363 22.74 -4.74 11.00
CA LEU A 363 23.27 -4.52 12.35
C LEU A 363 22.32 -3.65 13.18
N GLN A 364 21.72 -2.61 12.58
CA GLN A 364 20.73 -1.76 13.24
C GLN A 364 19.48 -2.55 13.68
N GLN A 365 19.08 -3.57 12.91
CA GLN A 365 17.99 -4.50 13.24
C GLN A 365 18.37 -5.54 14.32
N GLY A 366 19.62 -5.56 14.79
CA GLY A 366 20.13 -6.61 15.68
C GLY A 366 20.36 -7.96 14.99
N SER A 367 20.30 -8.02 13.66
CA SER A 367 20.55 -9.21 12.85
C SER A 367 22.05 -9.43 12.64
N TYR A 368 22.82 -9.56 13.72
CA TYR A 368 24.29 -9.60 13.70
C TYR A 368 24.89 -10.72 12.85
N THR A 369 24.28 -11.90 12.85
CA THR A 369 24.73 -13.02 12.00
C THR A 369 24.61 -12.70 10.52
N ARG A 370 23.47 -12.15 10.08
CA ARG A 370 23.26 -11.74 8.69
C ARG A 370 24.16 -10.56 8.35
N GLY A 371 24.25 -9.56 9.21
CA GLY A 371 25.13 -8.40 9.02
C GLY A 371 26.59 -8.83 8.84
N PHE A 372 27.07 -9.77 9.67
CA PHE A 372 28.41 -10.34 9.54
C PHE A 372 28.62 -11.12 8.24
N LEU A 373 27.65 -11.94 7.82
CA LEU A 373 27.74 -12.66 6.55
C LEU A 373 27.79 -11.73 5.35
N HIS A 374 26.93 -10.70 5.31
CA HIS A 374 26.96 -9.68 4.27
C HIS A 374 28.30 -8.92 4.28
N PHE A 375 28.81 -8.55 5.45
CA PHE A 375 30.13 -7.93 5.58
C PHE A 375 31.26 -8.82 5.02
N ALA A 376 31.28 -10.11 5.39
CA ALA A 376 32.30 -11.04 4.91
C ALA A 376 32.21 -11.28 3.40
N GLN A 377 30.99 -11.31 2.85
CA GLN A 377 30.76 -11.39 1.41
C GLN A 377 31.25 -10.12 0.68
N THR A 378 30.98 -8.92 1.23
CA THR A 378 31.52 -7.67 0.69
C THR A 378 33.05 -7.68 0.69
N LEU A 379 33.68 -8.17 1.76
CA LEU A 379 35.14 -8.34 1.83
C LEU A 379 35.65 -9.28 0.73
N GLU A 380 35.01 -10.45 0.57
CA GLU A 380 35.36 -11.42 -0.48
C GLU A 380 35.25 -10.80 -1.87
N GLN A 381 34.19 -10.04 -2.13
CA GLN A 381 33.98 -9.35 -3.41
C GLN A 381 35.06 -8.30 -3.68
N LEU A 382 35.42 -7.47 -2.70
CA LEU A 382 36.49 -6.48 -2.84
C LEU A 382 37.85 -7.14 -3.11
N LEU A 383 38.16 -8.23 -2.42
CA LEU A 383 39.37 -9.01 -2.67
C LEU A 383 39.36 -9.66 -4.06
N TYR A 384 38.20 -10.14 -4.51
CA TYR A 384 38.04 -10.70 -5.85
C TYR A 384 38.24 -9.65 -6.95
N LEU A 385 37.80 -8.41 -6.74
CA LEU A 385 38.08 -7.31 -7.67
C LEU A 385 39.58 -7.03 -7.75
N GLN A 386 40.28 -6.96 -6.61
CA GLN A 386 41.75 -6.79 -6.63
C GLN A 386 42.45 -7.94 -7.35
N TYR A 387 41.97 -9.17 -7.13
CA TYR A 387 42.46 -10.36 -7.81
C TYR A 387 42.39 -10.21 -9.33
N LYS A 388 41.27 -9.70 -9.85
CA LYS A 388 41.08 -9.45 -11.29
C LYS A 388 41.93 -8.29 -11.79
N ASP A 389 41.88 -7.14 -11.14
CA ASP A 389 42.55 -5.93 -11.62
C ASP A 389 44.07 -6.03 -11.62
N ARG A 390 44.63 -6.78 -10.66
CA ARG A 390 46.08 -6.95 -10.51
C ARG A 390 46.59 -8.25 -11.11
N ASP A 391 45.73 -9.06 -11.72
CA ASP A 391 46.09 -10.36 -12.32
C ASP A 391 46.97 -11.22 -11.39
N TRP A 392 46.45 -11.52 -10.20
CA TRP A 392 47.20 -12.30 -9.19
C TRP A 392 47.55 -13.73 -9.65
N LEU A 393 46.89 -14.24 -10.70
CA LEU A 393 47.28 -15.51 -11.34
C LEU A 393 48.61 -15.36 -12.08
N ALA A 394 48.75 -14.36 -12.94
CA ALA A 394 49.99 -14.12 -13.67
C ALA A 394 51.17 -13.81 -12.72
N GLN A 395 50.88 -13.19 -11.58
CA GLN A 395 51.88 -12.93 -10.53
C GLN A 395 52.25 -14.16 -9.68
N GLY A 396 51.58 -15.30 -9.87
CA GLY A 396 51.82 -16.52 -9.08
C GLY A 396 51.43 -16.41 -7.61
N LEU A 397 50.59 -15.42 -7.24
CA LEU A 397 50.16 -15.21 -5.86
C LEU A 397 49.12 -16.25 -5.43
N ILE A 398 48.27 -16.65 -6.38
CA ILE A 398 47.36 -17.77 -6.28
C ILE A 398 47.94 -18.93 -7.08
N VAL A 399 48.12 -20.07 -6.41
CA VAL A 399 48.63 -21.29 -7.05
C VAL A 399 47.44 -22.11 -7.52
N ASP A 400 47.34 -22.22 -8.84
CA ASP A 400 46.22 -22.83 -9.54
C ASP A 400 46.36 -24.35 -9.59
N ARG A 401 46.13 -25.02 -8.45
CA ARG A 401 46.19 -26.49 -8.36
C ARG A 401 45.02 -27.17 -9.07
N ASP A 402 43.90 -26.45 -9.23
CA ASP A 402 42.63 -26.97 -9.74
C ASP A 402 42.21 -26.34 -11.09
N ARG A 403 43.13 -25.62 -11.78
CA ARG A 403 42.84 -25.09 -13.12
C ARG A 403 42.43 -26.23 -14.05
N PRO A 404 41.30 -26.12 -14.76
CA PRO A 404 41.02 -27.00 -15.88
C PRO A 404 42.21 -26.91 -16.86
N LYS A 405 42.90 -28.03 -17.10
CA LYS A 405 44.12 -28.07 -17.94
C LYS A 405 43.87 -27.67 -19.41
N SER A 406 42.63 -27.58 -19.84
CA SER A 406 42.26 -27.12 -21.18
C SER A 406 42.26 -25.59 -21.27
N ALA A 407 42.94 -25.02 -22.27
CA ALA A 407 42.95 -23.57 -22.54
C ALA A 407 41.55 -22.93 -22.63
N ALA A 408 40.53 -23.69 -23.05
CA ALA A 408 39.13 -23.24 -23.14
C ALA A 408 38.48 -22.87 -21.79
N ASN A 409 38.96 -23.45 -20.68
CA ASN A 409 38.36 -23.31 -19.35
C ASN A 409 39.28 -22.58 -18.35
N ALA A 410 40.42 -22.09 -18.83
CA ALA A 410 41.46 -21.47 -18.03
C ALA A 410 41.04 -20.12 -17.42
N ASN A 411 39.97 -19.50 -17.96
CA ASN A 411 39.37 -18.24 -17.50
C ASN A 411 38.20 -18.45 -16.52
N LEU A 412 37.78 -19.70 -16.27
CA LEU A 412 36.65 -20.05 -15.39
C LEU A 412 37.05 -20.26 -13.92
N TYR A 413 38.34 -20.22 -13.59
CA TYR A 413 38.80 -20.43 -12.23
C TYR A 413 38.32 -19.31 -11.28
N GLN A 414 37.65 -19.70 -10.19
CA GLN A 414 37.15 -18.80 -9.16
C GLN A 414 37.81 -19.13 -7.82
N PRO A 415 38.76 -18.31 -7.33
CA PRO A 415 39.37 -18.55 -6.03
C PRO A 415 38.37 -18.28 -4.89
N GLY A 416 38.36 -19.16 -3.89
CA GLY A 416 37.58 -18.92 -2.67
C GLY A 416 38.25 -17.91 -1.72
N ILE A 417 37.49 -17.39 -0.75
CA ILE A 417 37.95 -16.38 0.23
C ILE A 417 39.34 -16.65 0.84
N LYS A 418 39.65 -17.90 1.20
CA LYS A 418 40.96 -18.25 1.81
C LYS A 418 42.13 -18.00 0.85
N GLN A 419 41.97 -18.32 -0.42
CA GLN A 419 42.98 -18.09 -1.44
C GLN A 419 43.13 -16.60 -1.72
N LEU A 420 42.00 -15.88 -1.78
CA LEU A 420 41.97 -14.42 -1.94
C LEU A 420 42.70 -13.71 -0.79
N ILE A 421 42.41 -14.05 0.47
CA ILE A 421 43.10 -13.51 1.65
C ILE A 421 44.60 -13.81 1.57
N SER A 422 44.98 -15.06 1.30
CA SER A 422 46.40 -15.44 1.23
C SER A 422 47.16 -14.67 0.14
N ALA A 423 46.55 -14.50 -1.04
CA ALA A 423 47.14 -13.74 -2.14
C ALA A 423 47.24 -12.25 -1.82
N TRP A 424 46.19 -11.66 -1.24
CA TRP A 424 46.20 -10.27 -0.80
C TRP A 424 47.31 -10.01 0.21
N CYS A 425 47.50 -10.89 1.20
CA CYS A 425 48.56 -10.74 2.20
C CYS A 425 49.96 -10.81 1.58
N LYS A 426 50.17 -11.71 0.60
CA LYS A 426 51.44 -11.75 -0.16
C LYS A 426 51.65 -10.47 -0.97
N ALA A 427 50.63 -10.01 -1.69
CA ALA A 427 50.67 -8.81 -2.51
C ALA A 427 51.01 -7.55 -1.69
N THR A 428 50.45 -7.47 -0.48
CA THR A 428 50.59 -6.33 0.44
C THR A 428 51.72 -6.51 1.45
N ARG A 429 52.50 -7.60 1.36
CA ARG A 429 53.62 -7.95 2.26
C ARG A 429 53.23 -7.96 3.75
N GLN A 430 52.00 -8.39 4.05
CA GLN A 430 51.53 -8.54 5.43
C GLN A 430 52.16 -9.78 6.08
N ASP A 431 52.61 -9.63 7.32
CA ASP A 431 53.09 -10.77 8.12
C ASP A 431 51.90 -11.70 8.43
N LYS A 432 52.10 -13.01 8.28
CA LYS A 432 51.12 -14.04 8.66
C LYS A 432 50.82 -14.03 10.15
N ASN A 433 51.78 -13.58 10.97
CA ASN A 433 51.57 -13.40 12.41
C ASN A 433 51.00 -12.01 12.76
N GLY A 434 50.87 -11.13 11.76
CA GLY A 434 50.30 -9.79 11.92
C GLY A 434 48.82 -9.82 12.32
N SER A 435 48.36 -8.78 12.99
CA SER A 435 46.96 -8.61 13.40
C SER A 435 45.99 -8.68 12.21
N VAL A 436 46.33 -8.00 11.11
CA VAL A 436 45.47 -7.91 9.92
C VAL A 436 45.28 -9.25 9.22
N TYR A 437 46.36 -10.04 9.05
CA TYR A 437 46.25 -11.40 8.49
C TYR A 437 45.33 -12.27 9.35
N ARG A 438 45.58 -12.28 10.67
CA ARG A 438 44.79 -13.07 11.62
C ARG A 438 43.33 -12.66 11.63
N LEU A 439 43.03 -11.37 11.47
CA LEU A 439 41.66 -10.88 11.34
C LEU A 439 40.98 -11.42 10.08
N PHE A 440 41.61 -11.28 8.92
CA PHE A 440 41.00 -11.74 7.67
C PHE A 440 40.76 -13.25 7.69
N ASP A 441 41.75 -14.03 8.18
CA ASP A 441 41.60 -15.48 8.34
C ASP A 441 40.48 -15.83 9.34
N ARG A 442 40.38 -15.10 10.47
CA ARG A 442 39.30 -15.27 11.44
C ARG A 442 37.94 -14.96 10.82
N ILE A 443 37.80 -13.88 10.05
CA ILE A 443 36.56 -13.54 9.35
C ILE A 443 36.14 -14.68 8.42
N GLY A 444 37.06 -15.19 7.60
CA GLY A 444 36.80 -16.30 6.68
C GLY A 444 36.39 -17.59 7.42
N ASN A 445 37.09 -17.94 8.49
CA ASN A 445 36.77 -19.11 9.31
C ASN A 445 35.41 -18.98 10.01
N THR A 446 35.10 -17.81 10.57
CA THR A 446 33.79 -17.53 11.20
C THR A 446 32.67 -17.61 10.17
N ARG A 447 32.83 -16.99 8.98
CA ARG A 447 31.86 -17.08 7.89
C ARG A 447 31.59 -18.52 7.48
N ASN A 448 32.65 -19.32 7.30
CA ASN A 448 32.51 -20.73 6.95
C ASN A 448 31.85 -21.54 8.07
N ALA A 449 32.15 -21.24 9.33
CA ALA A 449 31.52 -21.91 10.45
C ALA A 449 30.00 -21.65 10.50
N ILE A 450 29.57 -20.40 10.29
CA ILE A 450 28.16 -20.02 10.22
C ILE A 450 27.45 -20.78 9.07
N LEU A 451 28.03 -20.80 7.87
CA LEU A 451 27.39 -21.39 6.69
C LEU A 451 27.36 -22.93 6.71
N HIS A 452 28.41 -23.58 7.20
CA HIS A 452 28.49 -25.04 7.18
C HIS A 452 27.88 -25.71 8.41
N TYR A 453 27.86 -25.04 9.56
CA TYR A 453 27.35 -25.61 10.80
C TYR A 453 26.06 -24.94 11.30
N GLY A 454 25.56 -23.93 10.60
CA GLY A 454 24.32 -23.22 10.97
C GLY A 454 24.42 -22.42 12.26
N GLY A 455 25.63 -22.08 12.70
CA GLY A 455 25.85 -21.34 13.94
C GLY A 455 25.36 -19.89 13.84
N ALA A 456 24.61 -19.42 14.84
CA ALA A 456 24.35 -18.00 15.02
C ALA A 456 25.55 -17.34 15.72
N ILE A 457 25.90 -16.12 15.31
CA ILE A 457 26.89 -15.29 15.98
C ILE A 457 26.19 -14.08 16.63
N PRO A 458 26.07 -14.04 17.97
CA PRO A 458 25.55 -12.89 18.71
C PRO A 458 26.55 -11.72 18.66
N PHE A 459 26.10 -10.54 19.11
CA PHE A 459 26.90 -9.32 19.09
C PHE A 459 28.29 -9.49 19.72
N ASP A 460 28.36 -10.04 20.93
CA ASP A 460 29.62 -10.20 21.67
C ASP A 460 30.62 -11.08 20.91
N ASP A 461 30.15 -12.15 20.27
CA ASP A 461 30.98 -13.03 19.47
C ASP A 461 31.47 -12.36 18.19
N VAL A 462 30.67 -11.46 17.59
CA VAL A 462 31.15 -10.61 16.49
C VAL A 462 32.28 -9.71 16.98
N LEU A 463 32.17 -9.10 18.17
CA LEU A 463 33.25 -8.29 18.73
C LEU A 463 34.53 -9.10 18.96
N LEU A 464 34.40 -10.37 19.38
CA LEU A 464 35.53 -11.28 19.58
C LEU A 464 36.34 -11.54 18.30
N VAL A 465 35.72 -11.47 17.11
CA VAL A 465 36.45 -11.57 15.83
C VAL A 465 37.56 -10.52 15.74
N TRP A 466 37.27 -9.31 16.21
CA TRP A 466 38.20 -8.18 16.17
C TRP A 466 39.12 -8.12 17.40
N SER A 467 38.58 -8.25 18.61
CA SER A 467 39.36 -8.10 19.84
C SER A 467 40.46 -9.16 20.00
N THR A 468 40.20 -10.41 19.59
CA THR A 468 41.18 -11.50 19.66
C THR A 468 42.36 -11.35 18.69
N THR A 469 42.26 -10.41 17.75
CA THR A 469 43.31 -10.11 16.77
C THR A 469 44.11 -8.85 17.11
N GLY A 470 43.79 -8.21 18.25
CA GLY A 470 44.42 -6.96 18.69
C GLY A 470 43.84 -5.70 18.06
N MET A 471 42.63 -5.76 17.49
CA MET A 471 41.96 -4.63 16.85
C MET A 471 40.56 -4.41 17.45
N PRO A 472 40.45 -4.07 18.75
CA PRO A 472 39.16 -4.03 19.45
C PRO A 472 38.17 -3.02 18.84
N VAL A 473 36.88 -3.34 18.94
CA VAL A 473 35.78 -2.45 18.54
C VAL A 473 35.52 -1.45 19.67
N GLU A 474 35.37 -0.17 19.33
CA GLU A 474 34.99 0.85 20.31
C GLU A 474 33.52 0.71 20.70
N PHE A 475 33.24 0.82 22.00
CA PHE A 475 31.88 0.68 22.50
C PHE A 475 31.13 2.01 22.39
N THR A 476 30.19 2.09 21.45
CA THR A 476 29.34 3.28 21.22
C THR A 476 27.89 3.00 21.62
N ARG A 477 27.09 4.06 21.80
CA ARG A 477 25.62 3.95 21.83
C ARG A 477 25.04 4.74 20.65
N PRO A 478 24.29 4.10 19.73
CA PRO A 478 23.96 2.67 19.66
C PRO A 478 25.18 1.75 19.46
N GLN A 479 25.08 0.50 19.92
CA GLN A 479 26.19 -0.49 19.91
C GLN A 479 26.67 -0.84 18.51
N TYR A 480 25.77 -0.86 17.51
CA TYR A 480 26.13 -1.23 16.15
C TYR A 480 27.04 -0.22 15.45
N VAL A 481 27.08 1.04 15.90
CA VAL A 481 27.82 2.11 15.23
C VAL A 481 29.33 1.85 15.27
N GLY A 482 29.88 1.54 16.45
CA GLY A 482 31.30 1.19 16.60
C GLY A 482 31.67 -0.07 15.82
N LEU A 483 30.78 -1.06 15.80
CA LEU A 483 30.97 -2.28 15.00
C LEU A 483 31.00 -1.97 13.49
N MET A 484 30.05 -1.17 13.00
CA MET A 484 29.99 -0.78 11.60
C MET A 484 31.21 0.03 11.18
N ALA A 485 31.67 0.97 12.01
CA ALA A 485 32.89 1.73 11.76
C ALA A 485 34.09 0.80 11.60
N ARG A 486 34.25 -0.18 12.49
CA ARG A 486 35.34 -1.16 12.41
C ARG A 486 35.20 -2.09 11.20
N MET A 487 33.97 -2.46 10.81
CA MET A 487 33.72 -3.20 9.57
C MET A 487 34.14 -2.38 8.35
N LYS A 488 33.75 -1.11 8.24
CA LYS A 488 34.16 -0.22 7.14
C LYS A 488 35.68 -0.06 7.08
N GLU A 489 36.35 0.15 8.21
CA GLU A 489 37.82 0.17 8.27
C GLU A 489 38.45 -1.14 7.81
N THR A 490 37.84 -2.27 8.14
CA THR A 490 38.35 -3.58 7.69
C THR A 490 38.18 -3.76 6.18
N LEU A 491 37.05 -3.33 5.62
CA LEU A 491 36.81 -3.37 4.17
C LEU A 491 37.76 -2.43 3.42
N SER A 492 38.07 -1.25 3.97
CA SER A 492 38.95 -0.28 3.31
C SER A 492 40.38 -0.80 3.13
N LEU A 493 40.84 -1.74 3.98
CA LEU A 493 42.12 -2.44 3.78
C LEU A 493 42.14 -3.27 2.49
N ALA A 494 40.99 -3.81 2.08
CA ALA A 494 40.82 -4.59 0.85
C ALA A 494 40.50 -3.73 -0.38
N CYS A 495 40.43 -2.41 -0.23
CA CYS A 495 40.24 -1.48 -1.34
C CYS A 495 41.58 -1.03 -1.96
N ASP A 496 41.53 -0.51 -3.19
CA ASP A 496 42.71 0.13 -3.76
C ASP A 496 43.04 1.43 -3.01
N ARG A 497 44.34 1.68 -2.75
CA ARG A 497 44.80 2.83 -1.92
C ARG A 497 44.52 4.18 -2.57
N ASN A 498 44.39 4.20 -3.89
CA ASN A 498 44.11 5.42 -4.65
C ASN A 498 42.61 5.68 -4.82
N TRP A 499 41.76 4.76 -4.37
CA TRP A 499 40.32 4.90 -4.50
C TRP A 499 39.75 5.75 -3.35
N LYS A 500 38.96 6.77 -3.72
CA LYS A 500 38.20 7.57 -2.75
C LYS A 500 36.85 6.91 -2.52
N ILE A 501 36.63 6.47 -1.29
CA ILE A 501 35.36 5.89 -0.86
C ILE A 501 34.29 6.99 -0.88
N PRO A 502 33.19 6.83 -1.62
CA PRO A 502 32.07 7.76 -1.58
C PRO A 502 31.33 7.63 -0.24
N GLU A 503 31.26 8.73 0.51
CA GLU A 503 30.49 8.83 1.76
C GLU A 503 29.67 10.13 1.72
N PRO A 504 28.33 10.09 1.96
CA PRO A 504 27.52 8.88 2.15
C PRO A 504 27.41 8.03 0.88
N THR A 505 27.06 6.74 1.04
CA THR A 505 26.64 5.88 -0.08
C THR A 505 25.35 6.40 -0.73
N LEU A 506 25.08 6.03 -1.98
CA LEU A 506 23.88 6.51 -2.68
C LEU A 506 22.60 6.08 -1.96
N GLY A 507 22.53 4.82 -1.54
CA GLY A 507 21.43 4.25 -0.77
C GLY A 507 21.23 4.94 0.57
N GLN A 508 22.32 5.33 1.25
CA GLN A 508 22.22 6.10 2.49
C GLN A 508 21.66 7.50 2.23
N ALA A 509 22.19 8.23 1.25
CA ALA A 509 21.72 9.58 0.92
C ALA A 509 20.23 9.60 0.55
N LEU A 510 19.81 8.66 -0.29
CA LEU A 510 18.41 8.51 -0.70
C LEU A 510 17.51 8.09 0.47
N SER A 511 17.95 7.16 1.31
CA SER A 511 17.21 6.73 2.49
C SER A 511 17.02 7.86 3.49
N GLU A 512 18.04 8.69 3.72
CA GLU A 512 17.98 9.85 4.62
C GLU A 512 17.05 10.94 4.08
N TRP A 513 17.13 11.22 2.77
CA TRP A 513 16.21 12.16 2.11
C TRP A 513 14.75 11.70 2.23
N GLY A 514 14.46 10.44 1.87
CA GLY A 514 13.11 9.90 1.93
C GLY A 514 12.54 9.92 3.34
N LEU A 515 13.35 9.55 4.34
CA LEU A 515 12.96 9.65 5.75
C LEU A 515 12.68 11.09 6.19
N GLY A 516 13.51 12.04 5.78
CA GLY A 516 13.32 13.46 6.07
C GLY A 516 11.99 13.98 5.52
N LEU A 517 11.65 13.57 4.29
CA LEU A 517 10.39 13.96 3.66
C LEU A 517 9.17 13.38 4.38
N VAL A 518 9.19 12.09 4.75
CA VAL A 518 8.11 11.44 5.52
C VAL A 518 7.91 12.12 6.88
N ILE A 519 8.99 12.55 7.55
CA ILE A 519 8.92 13.24 8.84
C ILE A 519 8.31 14.64 8.68
N SER A 520 8.66 15.36 7.62
CA SER A 520 8.23 16.75 7.40
C SER A 520 6.74 16.91 7.05
N HIS A 521 6.08 15.88 6.50
CA HIS A 521 4.68 15.91 6.08
C HIS A 521 3.72 15.52 7.22
N GLY A 522 3.97 16.07 8.40
CA GLY A 522 3.38 15.62 9.66
C GLY A 522 2.14 16.36 10.14
#